data_AF-A0A7W1ZVG6-F1
#
_entry.id   AF-A0A7W1ZVG6-F1
#
_cell.length_a   1.000
_cell.length_b   1.000
_cell.length_c   1.000
_cell.angle_alpha   90.00
_cell.angle_beta   90.00
_cell.angle_gamma   90.00
#
_symmetry.space_group_name_H-M   'P 1'
#
loop_
_entity.id
_entity.type
_entity.pdbx_description
1 polymer ?
#
loop_
_entity_poly.entity_id
_entity_poly.type
_entity_poly.pdbx_seq_one_letter_code
_entity_poly.pdbx_strand_id
1 'polypeptide(L)'
;MAVPLMSEMAASGNSPDILFWVGCSGSFDQRAQKITRAFASILTKLEISYAVLGKEEMCTGDPARRSGNEFMFQMMAYQNIQILNNYNVRKIVTACPH
;
A
#
# COMPACT_ATOMS: atom_id res chain seq x y z
N MET A 1 7.92 -7.08 14.90
CA MET A 1 8.56 -6.89 13.57
C MET A 1 8.28 -5.47 13.15
N ALA A 2 9.32 -4.67 12.88
CA ALA A 2 9.15 -3.32 12.35
C ALA A 2 8.95 -3.42 10.83
N VAL A 3 7.89 -2.80 10.32
CA VAL A 3 7.62 -2.71 8.88
C VAL A 3 8.10 -1.34 8.41
N PRO A 4 9.05 -1.24 7.47
CA PRO A 4 9.59 0.04 7.01
C PRO A 4 8.54 0.85 6.25
N LEU A 5 8.58 2.18 6.43
CA LEU A 5 7.73 3.12 5.71
C LEU A 5 8.44 3.72 4.49
N MET A 6 7.68 3.98 3.42
CA MET A 6 8.19 4.66 2.23
C MET A 6 8.79 6.03 2.57
N SER A 7 8.15 6.78 3.46
CA SER A 7 8.61 8.09 3.91
C SER A 7 9.97 8.04 4.64
N GLU A 8 10.17 7.02 5.48
CA GLU A 8 11.43 6.81 6.21
C GLU A 8 12.56 6.40 5.25
N MET A 9 12.29 5.48 4.32
CA MET A 9 13.27 5.07 3.31
C MET A 9 13.65 6.24 2.42
N ALA A 10 12.67 7.01 1.93
CA ALA A 10 12.92 8.19 1.10
C ALA A 10 13.74 9.26 1.85
N ALA A 11 13.45 9.50 3.13
CA ALA A 11 14.23 10.43 3.96
C ALA A 11 15.70 9.99 4.14
N SER A 12 15.95 8.68 4.13
CA SER A 12 17.31 8.11 4.16
C SER A 12 17.99 8.00 2.78
N GLY A 13 17.35 8.46 1.70
CA GLY A 13 17.86 8.34 0.33
C GLY A 13 17.78 6.93 -0.26
N ASN A 14 17.06 6.02 0.40
CA ASN A 14 16.87 4.64 -0.03
C ASN A 14 15.50 4.46 -0.71
N SER A 15 15.39 3.45 -1.56
CA SER A 15 14.12 3.04 -2.16
C SER A 15 13.98 1.52 -2.08
N PRO A 16 12.79 0.98 -1.76
CA PRO A 16 12.59 -0.46 -1.72
C PRO A 16 12.47 -1.04 -3.14
N ASP A 17 12.69 -2.35 -3.27
CA ASP A 17 12.46 -3.07 -4.52
C ASP A 17 10.96 -3.19 -4.82
N ILE A 18 10.14 -3.27 -3.77
CA ILE A 18 8.68 -3.35 -3.86
C ILE A 18 7.97 -2.42 -2.88
N LEU A 19 6.88 -1.81 -3.33
CA LEU A 19 5.85 -1.30 -2.45
C LEU A 19 4.86 -2.43 -2.14
N PHE A 20 4.68 -2.76 -0.86
CA PHE A 20 3.56 -3.59 -0.43
C PHE A 20 2.35 -2.68 -0.15
N TRP A 21 1.37 -2.72 -1.04
CA TRP A 21 0.11 -1.98 -0.92
C TRP A 21 -0.85 -2.74 0.00
N VAL A 22 -1.12 -2.21 1.19
CA VAL A 22 -1.94 -2.88 2.21
C VAL A 22 -3.43 -2.71 1.92
N GLY A 23 -3.81 -1.55 1.40
CA GLY A 23 -5.17 -1.13 1.12
C GLY A 23 -6.04 -0.98 2.38
N CYS A 24 -7.30 -0.64 2.15
CA CYS A 24 -8.29 -0.48 3.21
C CYS A 24 -8.59 -1.80 3.91
N SER A 25 -8.73 -2.90 3.17
CA SER A 25 -9.05 -4.21 3.76
C SER A 25 -7.94 -4.68 4.70
N GLY A 26 -6.68 -4.65 4.24
CA GLY A 26 -5.53 -5.02 5.06
C GLY A 26 -5.32 -4.15 6.30
N SER A 27 -5.89 -2.93 6.29
CA SER A 27 -5.81 -1.97 7.40
C SER A 27 -6.96 -2.09 8.39
N PHE A 28 -8.19 -2.35 7.95
CA PHE A 28 -9.40 -2.28 8.81
C PHE A 28 -10.04 -3.64 9.09
N ASP A 29 -10.00 -4.59 8.15
CA ASP A 29 -10.64 -5.90 8.34
C ASP A 29 -9.73 -6.84 9.15
N GLN A 30 -10.24 -7.41 10.23
CA GLN A 30 -9.42 -8.23 11.15
C GLN A 30 -8.86 -9.50 10.48
N ARG A 31 -9.58 -10.08 9.53
CA ARG A 31 -9.10 -11.27 8.79
C ARG A 31 -8.01 -10.87 7.81
N ALA A 32 -8.21 -9.80 7.05
CA ALA A 32 -7.23 -9.25 6.13
C ALA A 32 -5.96 -8.78 6.85
N GLN A 33 -6.07 -8.15 8.02
CA GLN A 33 -4.91 -7.78 8.83
C GLN A 33 -4.02 -8.99 9.19
N LYS A 34 -4.61 -10.16 9.47
CA LYS A 34 -3.84 -11.39 9.71
C LYS A 34 -3.06 -11.80 8.46
N ILE A 35 -3.68 -11.70 7.29
CA ILE A 35 -3.06 -11.99 5.99
C ILE A 35 -1.92 -10.99 5.72
N THR A 36 -2.16 -9.69 5.90
CA THR A 36 -1.17 -8.62 5.74
C THR A 36 0.06 -8.85 6.62
N ARG A 37 -0.14 -9.17 7.91
CA ARG A 37 0.96 -9.45 8.84
C ARG A 37 1.74 -10.71 8.46
N ALA A 38 1.05 -11.76 8.00
CA ALA A 38 1.69 -12.98 7.52
C ALA A 38 2.52 -12.70 6.26
N PHE A 39 1.97 -11.93 5.32
CA PHE A 39 2.65 -11.56 4.08
C PHE A 39 3.91 -10.72 4.35
N ALA A 40 3.80 -9.68 5.17
CA ALA A 40 4.95 -8.88 5.63
C ALA A 40 6.02 -9.75 6.31
N SER A 41 5.60 -10.74 7.12
CA SER A 41 6.52 -11.68 7.76
C SER A 41 7.28 -12.55 6.76
N ILE A 42 6.62 -12.98 5.68
CA ILE A 42 7.26 -13.73 4.59
C ILE A 42 8.28 -12.85 3.88
N LEU A 43 7.92 -11.62 3.51
CA LEU A 43 8.84 -10.68 2.86
C LEU A 43 10.09 -10.41 3.70
N THR A 44 9.90 -10.14 5.00
CA THR A 44 11.01 -9.96 5.94
C THR A 44 11.87 -11.22 6.07
N LYS A 45 11.27 -12.41 6.11
CA LYS A 45 12.01 -13.67 6.24
C LYS A 45 12.80 -14.03 4.99
N LEU A 46 12.33 -13.62 3.82
CA LEU A 46 13.01 -13.77 2.54
C LEU A 46 13.99 -12.64 2.23
N GLU A 47 14.17 -11.70 3.16
CA GLU A 47 15.06 -10.54 3.01
C GLU A 47 14.74 -9.70 1.76
N ILE A 48 13.47 -9.66 1.36
CA ILE A 48 13.00 -8.82 0.26
C ILE A 48 12.97 -7.38 0.75
N SER A 49 13.57 -6.46 -0.02
CA SER A 49 13.48 -5.02 0.26
C SER A 49 12.08 -4.51 -0.07
N TYR A 50 11.25 -4.28 0.94
CA TYR A 50 9.90 -3.75 0.79
C TYR A 50 9.65 -2.57 1.72
N ALA A 51 8.62 -1.77 1.42
CA ALA A 51 8.03 -0.84 2.37
C ALA A 51 6.52 -0.70 2.16
N VAL A 52 5.84 0.00 3.07
CA VAL A 52 4.42 0.36 2.96
C VAL A 52 4.25 1.88 2.99
N LEU A 53 3.12 2.39 2.49
CA LEU A 53 2.80 3.83 2.52
C LEU A 53 2.36 4.33 3.91
N GLY A 54 1.98 3.42 4.81
CA GLY A 54 1.55 3.78 6.16
C GLY A 54 0.32 4.70 6.15
N LYS A 55 0.41 5.87 6.78
CA LYS A 55 -0.70 6.84 6.86
C LYS A 55 -0.99 7.55 5.53
N GLU A 56 -0.07 7.50 4.58
CA GLU A 56 -0.24 8.09 3.25
C GLU A 56 -1.03 7.17 2.32
N GLU A 57 -1.27 5.92 2.72
CA GLU A 57 -2.03 4.98 1.90
C GLU A 57 -3.52 5.28 1.96
N MET A 58 -4.16 5.28 0.78
CA MET A 58 -5.60 5.38 0.68
C MET A 58 -6.21 4.13 0.03
N CYS A 59 -7.52 3.96 0.20
CA CYS A 59 -8.29 2.95 -0.52
C CYS A 59 -8.09 3.09 -2.04
N THR A 60 -8.16 1.98 -2.78
CA THR A 60 -8.16 1.98 -4.25
C THR A 60 -9.40 2.68 -4.83
N GLY A 61 -10.42 2.89 -4.01
CA GLY A 61 -11.69 3.53 -4.38
C GLY A 61 -12.75 2.53 -4.88
N ASP A 62 -12.48 1.22 -4.87
CA ASP A 62 -13.44 0.18 -5.29
C ASP A 62 -14.83 0.33 -4.63
N PRO A 63 -14.97 0.52 -3.30
CA PRO A 63 -16.30 0.69 -2.69
C PRO A 63 -17.04 1.94 -3.17
N ALA A 64 -16.32 3.04 -3.40
CA ALA A 64 -16.92 4.26 -3.93
C ALA A 64 -17.39 4.05 -5.37
N ARG A 65 -16.56 3.42 -6.20
CA ARG A 65 -16.92 3.10 -7.58
C ARG A 65 -18.13 2.17 -7.67
N ARG A 66 -18.14 1.10 -6.87
CA ARG A 66 -19.23 0.10 -6.84
C ARG A 66 -20.55 0.66 -6.30
N SER A 67 -20.50 1.67 -5.45
CA SER A 67 -21.69 2.39 -4.99
C SER A 67 -22.19 3.45 -5.98
N GLY A 68 -21.54 3.58 -7.15
CA GLY A 68 -21.87 4.56 -8.18
C GLY A 68 -21.27 5.95 -7.95
N ASN A 69 -20.44 6.12 -6.92
CA ASN A 69 -19.75 7.38 -6.65
C ASN A 69 -18.43 7.48 -7.44
N GLU A 70 -18.57 7.63 -8.76
CA GLU A 70 -17.45 7.70 -9.70
C GLU A 70 -16.54 8.90 -9.41
N PHE A 71 -17.10 10.06 -9.04
CA PHE A 71 -16.32 11.25 -8.70
C PHE A 71 -15.35 11.00 -7.54
N MET A 72 -15.84 10.36 -6.46
CA MET A 72 -15.00 10.03 -5.33
C MET A 72 -13.93 8.98 -5.70
N PHE A 73 -14.28 7.98 -6.53
CA PHE A 73 -13.28 7.04 -7.06
C PHE A 73 -12.17 7.76 -7.83
N GLN A 74 -12.52 8.67 -8.75
CA GLN A 74 -11.53 9.42 -9.55
C GLN A 74 -10.63 10.28 -8.66
N MET A 75 -11.19 10.94 -7.64
CA MET A 75 -10.41 11.70 -6.65
C MET A 75 -9.43 10.80 -5.89
N MET A 76 -9.88 9.62 -5.45
CA MET A 76 -9.01 8.68 -4.74
C MET A 76 -7.89 8.12 -5.63
N ALA A 77 -8.25 7.71 -6.85
CA ALA A 77 -7.29 7.22 -7.85
C ALA A 77 -6.24 8.29 -8.16
N TYR A 78 -6.66 9.54 -8.36
CA TYR A 78 -5.74 10.64 -8.62
C TYR A 78 -4.75 10.85 -7.46
N GLN A 79 -5.22 10.90 -6.21
CA GLN A 79 -4.36 11.05 -5.03
C GLN A 79 -3.35 9.90 -4.90
N ASN A 80 -3.81 8.66 -5.08
CA ASN A 80 -2.93 7.49 -5.08
C ASN A 80 -1.85 7.57 -6.16
N ILE A 81 -2.20 7.97 -7.39
CA ILE A 81 -1.24 8.16 -8.49
C ILE A 81 -0.19 9.21 -8.13
N GLN A 82 -0.60 10.35 -7.54
CA GLN A 82 0.34 11.39 -7.12
C GLN A 82 1.34 10.88 -6.09
N ILE A 83 0.88 10.14 -5.07
CA ILE A 83 1.74 9.58 -4.02
C ILE A 83 2.72 8.55 -4.62
N LEU A 84 2.22 7.65 -5.47
CA LEU A 84 3.06 6.65 -6.14
C LEU A 84 4.13 7.30 -7.03
N ASN A 85 3.77 8.35 -7.77
CA ASN A 85 4.70 9.11 -8.60
C ASN A 85 5.75 9.86 -7.75
N ASN A 86 5.35 10.48 -6.64
CA ASN A 86 6.27 11.19 -5.75
C ASN A 86 7.37 10.27 -5.22
N TYR A 87 7.01 9.02 -4.91
CA TYR A 87 7.97 8.00 -4.47
C TYR A 87 8.64 7.23 -5.61
N ASN A 88 8.34 7.55 -6.88
CA ASN A 88 8.83 6.84 -8.06
C ASN A 88 8.65 5.32 -7.98
N VAL A 89 7.50 4.86 -7.50
CA VAL A 89 7.22 3.44 -7.28
C VAL A 89 7.20 2.69 -8.62
N ARG A 90 8.00 1.61 -8.71
CA ARG A 90 8.14 0.81 -9.94
C ARG A 90 7.45 -0.55 -9.87
N LYS A 91 7.32 -1.11 -8.68
CA LYS A 91 6.75 -2.45 -8.47
C LYS A 91 5.87 -2.42 -7.24
N ILE A 92 4.62 -2.86 -7.41
CA ILE A 92 3.62 -2.93 -6.36
C ILE A 92 3.21 -4.39 -6.20
N VAL A 93 3.09 -4.83 -4.95
CA VAL A 93 2.49 -6.11 -4.59
C VAL A 93 1.33 -5.83 -3.63
N THR A 94 0.23 -6.55 -3.78
CA THR A 94 -0.95 -6.42 -2.92
C THR A 94 -1.50 -7.81 -2.60
N ALA A 95 -2.08 -7.96 -1.40
CA ALA A 95 -2.84 -9.14 -0.99
C ALA A 95 -4.35 -8.98 -1.22
N CYS A 96 -4.79 -7.79 -1.64
CA CYS A 96 -6.18 -7.48 -1.99
C CYS A 96 -6.37 -7.61 -3.51
N PRO A 97 -7.43 -8.29 -3.99
CA PRO A 97 -7.69 -8.44 -5.42
C PRO A 97 -8.36 -7.20 -6.07
N HIS A 98 -8.82 -6.24 -5.26
CA HIS A 98 -9.32 -4.94 -5.70
C HIS A 98 -8.19 -3.91 -5.66
#